data_AF-A0A494VVF3-F1
#
_entry.id   AF-A0A494VVF3-F1
#
_cell.length_a   1.000
_cell.length_b   1.000
_cell.length_c   1.000
_cell.angle_alpha   90.00
_cell.angle_beta   90.00
_cell.angle_gamma   90.00
#
_symmetry.space_group_name_H-M   'P 1'
#
loop_
_entity.id
_entity.type
_entity.pdbx_description
1 polymer ?
#
loop_
_entity_poly.entity_id
_entity_poly.type
_entity_poly.pdbx_seq_one_letter_code
_entity_poly.pdbx_strand_id
1 'polypeptide(L)'
;MEKHYGQIVEYRVRKNGFCISDLARCTNVNRRSIYNWFNQKKLRSDVILKIGFAIKHDFAQEFPELFESNDFKTIYKLPEPDAQGIAQFDAHEHQNWKNKYLNLLERYNEMLQKETTQV
;
A
#
# COMPACT_ATOMS: atom_id res chain seq x y z
N MET A 1 5.11 3.97 30.74
CA MET A 1 3.97 4.38 29.91
C MET A 1 3.52 3.18 29.11
N GLU A 2 2.25 2.81 29.17
CA GLU A 2 1.74 1.69 28.36
C GLU A 2 1.69 2.11 26.88
N LYS A 3 2.31 1.32 26.01
CA LYS A 3 2.27 1.53 24.57
C LYS A 3 0.83 1.39 24.07
N HIS A 4 0.37 2.33 23.26
CA HIS A 4 -0.92 2.26 22.59
C HIS A 4 -0.73 1.73 21.16
N TYR A 5 -1.05 0.46 20.94
CA TYR A 5 -0.70 -0.24 19.70
C TYR A 5 -1.38 0.39 18.48
N GLY A 6 -2.68 0.71 18.58
CA GLY A 6 -3.42 1.32 17.48
C GLY A 6 -2.82 2.64 16.98
N GLN A 7 -2.47 3.55 17.90
CA GLN A 7 -1.84 4.84 17.57
C GLN A 7 -0.45 4.68 16.93
N ILE A 8 0.34 3.70 17.37
CA ILE A 8 1.65 3.43 16.76
C ILE A 8 1.48 2.94 15.32
N VAL A 9 0.52 2.03 15.09
CA VAL A 9 0.19 1.55 13.74
C VAL A 9 -0.32 2.69 12.87
N GLU A 10 -1.24 3.53 13.38
CA GLU A 10 -1.74 4.70 12.66
C GLU A 10 -0.62 5.64 12.25
N TYR A 11 0.30 5.93 13.16
CA TYR A 11 1.44 6.79 12.88
C TYR A 11 2.27 6.25 11.72
N ARG A 12 2.55 4.94 11.68
CA ARG A 12 3.29 4.31 10.57
C ARG A 12 2.53 4.33 9.26
N VAL A 13 1.24 3.99 9.28
CA VAL A 13 0.36 4.02 8.09
C VAL A 13 0.35 5.44 7.48
N ARG A 14 0.17 6.47 8.31
CA ARG A 14 0.13 7.87 7.85
C ARG A 14 1.50 8.38 7.41
N LYS A 15 2.57 8.02 8.12
CA LYS A 15 3.94 8.43 7.77
C LYS A 15 4.37 7.88 6.40
N ASN A 16 3.92 6.68 6.05
CA ASN A 16 4.19 6.07 4.75
C ASN A 16 3.24 6.57 3.64
N GLY A 17 2.32 7.50 3.95
CA GLY A 17 1.39 8.07 2.96
C GLY A 17 0.31 7.09 2.48
N PHE A 18 0.06 6.00 3.21
CA PHE A 18 -0.85 4.96 2.75
C PHE A 18 -2.31 5.39 2.90
N CYS A 19 -3.11 5.20 1.86
CA CYS A 19 -4.53 5.56 1.90
C CYS A 19 -5.32 4.57 2.77
N ILE A 20 -6.16 5.09 3.66
CA ILE A 20 -6.99 4.28 4.56
C ILE A 20 -7.99 3.42 3.77
N SER A 21 -8.47 3.92 2.64
CA SER A 21 -9.37 3.16 1.74
C SER A 21 -8.66 1.94 1.14
N ASP A 22 -7.38 2.08 0.78
CA ASP A 22 -6.59 0.99 0.23
C ASP A 22 -6.20 -0.01 1.31
N LEU A 23 -5.84 0.47 2.50
CA LEU A 23 -5.58 -0.39 3.66
C LEU A 23 -6.82 -1.24 4.01
N ALA A 24 -8.01 -0.64 3.99
CA ALA A 24 -9.27 -1.35 4.21
C ALA A 24 -9.50 -2.45 3.16
N ARG A 25 -9.20 -2.17 1.89
CA ARG A 25 -9.29 -3.14 0.79
C ARG A 25 -8.29 -4.29 0.97
N CYS A 26 -7.02 -3.98 1.25
CA CYS A 26 -5.96 -4.98 1.46
C CYS A 26 -6.20 -5.88 2.67
N THR A 27 -6.81 -5.34 3.73
CA THR A 27 -7.10 -6.09 4.96
C THR A 27 -8.49 -6.74 4.97
N ASN A 28 -9.26 -6.57 3.89
CA ASN A 28 -10.62 -7.09 3.70
C ASN A 28 -11.60 -6.69 4.82
N VAL A 29 -11.52 -5.42 5.25
CA VAL A 29 -12.45 -4.84 6.24
C VAL A 29 -12.96 -3.49 5.78
N ASN A 30 -14.00 -2.98 6.44
CA ASN A 30 -14.48 -1.63 6.16
C ASN A 30 -13.57 -0.56 6.81
N ARG A 31 -13.65 0.68 6.29
CA ARG A 31 -12.86 1.82 6.80
C ARG A 31 -13.12 2.11 8.29
N ARG A 32 -14.35 1.93 8.77
CA ARG A 32 -14.70 2.11 10.18
C ARG A 32 -13.91 1.16 11.09
N SER A 33 -13.72 -0.09 10.68
CA SER A 33 -12.90 -1.07 11.42
C SER A 33 -11.45 -0.62 11.53
N ILE A 34 -10.89 -0.02 10.48
CA ILE A 34 -9.53 0.52 10.51
C ILE A 34 -9.40 1.63 11.57
N TYR A 35 -10.32 2.60 11.56
CA TYR A 35 -10.32 3.66 12.58
C TYR A 35 -10.51 3.11 14.00
N ASN A 36 -11.35 2.08 14.15
CA ASN A 36 -11.54 1.42 15.44
C ASN A 36 -10.25 0.75 15.91
N TRP A 37 -9.49 0.09 15.02
CA TRP A 37 -8.20 -0.50 15.36
C TRP A 37 -7.17 0.55 15.81
N PHE A 38 -7.15 1.73 15.18
CA PHE A 38 -6.26 2.82 15.58
C PHE A 38 -6.54 3.34 16.99
N ASN A 39 -7.81 3.33 17.41
CA ASN A 39 -8.21 3.74 18.76
C ASN A 39 -8.06 2.62 19.81
N GLN A 40 -7.62 1.41 19.44
CA GLN A 40 -7.43 0.31 20.39
C GLN A 40 -6.04 0.35 21.03
N LYS A 41 -6.02 0.40 22.37
CA LYS A 41 -4.78 0.40 23.16
C LYS A 41 -3.98 -0.88 22.99
N LYS A 42 -4.67 -2.02 22.95
CA LYS A 42 -4.12 -3.33 22.58
C LYS A 42 -4.81 -3.79 21.31
N LEU A 43 -4.01 -4.08 20.29
CA LEU A 43 -4.45 -4.62 19.01
C LEU A 43 -3.90 -6.04 18.88
N ARG A 44 -4.68 -6.94 18.29
CA ARG A 44 -4.23 -8.32 18.05
C ARG A 44 -3.01 -8.34 17.13
N SER A 45 -2.03 -9.17 17.45
CA SER A 45 -0.82 -9.37 16.66
C SER A 45 -1.15 -9.71 15.20
N ASP A 46 -2.12 -10.60 14.96
CA ASP A 46 -2.56 -10.97 13.60
C ASP A 46 -3.00 -9.77 12.75
N VAL A 47 -3.61 -8.76 13.38
CA VAL A 47 -4.09 -7.56 12.69
C VAL A 47 -2.92 -6.64 12.37
N ILE A 48 -2.00 -6.46 13.32
CA ILE A 48 -0.78 -5.68 13.10
C ILE A 48 0.05 -6.31 11.98
N LEU A 49 0.18 -7.64 11.95
CA LEU A 49 0.89 -8.38 10.91
C LEU A 49 0.26 -8.16 9.52
N LYS A 50 -1.08 -8.27 9.41
CA LYS A 50 -1.81 -7.98 8.16
C LYS A 50 -1.60 -6.55 7.68
N ILE A 51 -1.63 -5.58 8.59
CA ILE A 51 -1.38 -4.16 8.25
C ILE A 51 0.07 -3.98 7.81
N GLY A 52 1.03 -4.61 8.51
CA GLY A 52 2.46 -4.60 8.14
C GLY A 52 2.70 -5.10 6.73
N PHE A 53 2.08 -6.22 6.34
CA PHE A 53 2.15 -6.71 4.96
C PHE A 53 1.50 -5.75 3.96
N ALA A 54 0.33 -5.18 4.30
CA ALA A 54 -0.36 -4.24 3.42
C ALA A 54 0.47 -2.98 3.13
N ILE A 55 1.17 -2.44 4.14
CA ILE A 55 1.97 -1.22 4.01
C ILE A 55 3.47 -1.48 3.79
N LYS A 56 3.88 -2.76 3.65
CA LYS A 56 5.27 -3.21 3.52
C LYS A 56 6.18 -2.67 4.64
N HIS A 57 5.67 -2.64 5.87
CA HIS A 57 6.40 -2.19 7.07
C HIS A 57 6.60 -3.33 8.06
N ASP A 58 7.81 -3.46 8.58
CA ASP A 58 8.16 -4.40 9.65
C ASP A 58 7.88 -3.76 11.01
N PHE A 59 6.88 -4.31 11.70
CA PHE A 59 6.44 -3.83 13.01
C PHE A 59 7.22 -4.43 14.20
N ALA A 60 8.21 -5.30 13.97
CA ALA A 60 9.05 -5.87 15.02
C ALA A 60 9.92 -4.82 15.73
N GLN A 61 10.20 -3.69 15.05
CA GLN A 61 10.92 -2.57 15.67
C GLN A 61 10.09 -1.86 16.75
N GLU A 62 8.78 -1.71 16.52
CA GLU A 62 7.87 -1.05 17.46
C GLU A 62 7.33 -2.00 18.53
N PHE A 63 7.13 -3.26 18.16
CA PHE A 63 6.59 -4.32 19.01
C PHE A 63 7.52 -5.55 19.07
N PRO A 64 8.76 -5.40 19.56
CA PRO A 64 9.67 -6.53 19.74
C PRO A 64 9.13 -7.57 20.74
N GLU A 65 8.17 -7.18 21.59
CA GLU A 65 7.46 -8.09 22.49
C GLU A 65 6.42 -8.98 21.80
N LEU A 66 6.00 -8.66 20.57
CA LEU A 66 4.96 -9.39 19.82
C LEU A 66 5.50 -10.12 18.59
N PHE A 67 6.59 -9.62 18.01
CA PHE A 67 7.12 -10.11 16.74
C PHE A 67 8.63 -10.23 16.77
N GLU A 68 9.12 -11.22 16.04
CA GLU A 68 10.52 -11.31 15.65
C GLU A 68 10.69 -10.76 14.23
N SER A 69 11.87 -10.24 13.88
CA SER A 69 12.17 -9.80 12.50
C SER A 69 11.97 -10.91 11.45
N ASN A 70 11.89 -12.17 11.90
CA ASN A 70 11.57 -13.32 11.05
C ASN A 70 10.12 -13.28 10.52
N ASP A 71 9.19 -12.74 11.28
CA ASP A 71 7.75 -12.73 10.98
C ASP A 71 7.41 -11.89 9.74
N PHE A 72 8.26 -10.91 9.43
CA PHE A 72 8.12 -10.01 8.30
C PHE A 72 9.08 -10.35 7.14
N LYS A 73 9.78 -11.49 7.15
CA LYS A 73 10.73 -11.86 6.07
C LYS A 73 10.12 -11.85 4.68
N THR A 74 8.83 -12.13 4.55
CA THR A 74 8.12 -12.11 3.26
C THR A 74 8.01 -10.70 2.68
N ILE A 75 8.09 -9.64 3.49
CA ILE A 75 8.16 -8.24 3.02
C ILE A 75 9.47 -7.98 2.26
N TYR A 76 10.56 -8.60 2.71
CA TYR A 76 11.90 -8.43 2.15
C TYR A 76 12.25 -9.41 1.03
N LYS A 77 11.40 -10.43 0.79
CA LYS A 77 11.55 -11.27 -0.38
C LYS A 77 11.13 -10.46 -1.61
N LEU A 78 12.11 -10.15 -2.48
CA LEU A 78 11.80 -9.73 -3.84
C LEU A 78 10.82 -10.74 -4.45
N PRO A 79 9.84 -10.31 -5.25
CA PRO A 79 8.87 -11.22 -5.80
C PRO A 79 9.59 -12.22 -6.70
N GLU A 80 9.66 -13.48 -6.27
CA GLU A 80 9.71 -14.58 -7.22
C GLU A 80 8.34 -14.63 -7.93
N PRO A 81 8.31 -14.90 -9.25
CA PRO A 81 7.19 -14.57 -10.13
C PRO A 81 5.95 -15.49 -10.00
N ASP A 82 5.63 -16.00 -8.81
CA ASP A 82 4.44 -16.84 -8.59
C ASP A 82 3.59 -16.38 -7.38
N ALA A 83 2.79 -15.33 -7.60
CA ALA A 83 1.66 -14.98 -6.74
C ALA A 83 0.59 -14.22 -7.53
N GLN A 84 -0.16 -14.96 -8.35
CA GLN A 84 -1.07 -14.48 -9.39
C GLN A 84 -2.27 -13.63 -8.92
N GLY A 85 -2.49 -13.45 -7.61
CA GLY A 85 -3.71 -12.79 -7.10
C GLY A 85 -3.58 -11.30 -6.74
N ILE A 86 -2.42 -10.86 -6.23
CA ILE A 86 -2.26 -9.49 -5.67
C ILE A 86 -1.51 -8.58 -6.66
N ALA A 87 -0.57 -9.13 -7.43
CA ALA A 87 0.17 -8.39 -8.46
C ALA A 87 -0.72 -7.96 -9.64
N GLN A 88 -1.83 -8.65 -9.92
CA GLN A 88 -2.74 -8.28 -11.01
C GLN A 88 -3.42 -6.94 -10.79
N PHE A 89 -3.83 -6.61 -9.56
CA PHE A 89 -4.49 -5.33 -9.28
C PHE A 89 -3.55 -4.14 -9.48
N ASP A 90 -2.33 -4.25 -8.93
CA ASP A 90 -1.30 -3.22 -9.02
C ASP A 90 -0.79 -3.08 -10.48
N ALA A 91 -0.64 -4.20 -11.19
CA ALA A 91 -0.25 -4.20 -12.61
C ALA A 91 -1.34 -3.62 -13.52
N HIS A 92 -2.62 -3.91 -13.28
CA HIS A 92 -3.74 -3.34 -14.04
C HIS A 92 -3.88 -1.84 -13.83
N GLU A 93 -3.73 -1.37 -12.59
CA GLU A 93 -3.74 0.07 -12.31
C GLU A 93 -2.54 0.76 -12.95
N HIS A 94 -1.34 0.18 -12.84
CA HIS A 94 -0.13 0.67 -13.48
C HIS A 94 -0.24 0.71 -15.01
N GLN A 95 -0.80 -0.33 -15.64
CA GLN A 95 -1.08 -0.34 -17.10
C GLN A 95 -2.08 0.75 -17.50
N ASN A 96 -3.13 0.97 -16.71
CA ASN A 96 -4.11 2.01 -17.00
C ASN A 96 -3.49 3.41 -16.99
N TRP A 97 -2.65 3.72 -16.00
CA TRP A 97 -1.95 5.01 -15.94
C TRP A 97 -0.94 5.16 -17.07
N LYS A 98 -0.20 4.09 -17.40
CA LYS A 98 0.71 4.08 -18.55
C LYS A 98 -0.02 4.38 -19.86
N ASN A 99 -1.17 3.74 -20.09
CA ASN A 99 -1.97 3.96 -21.31
C ASN A 99 -2.53 5.39 -21.39
N LYS A 100 -2.98 5.96 -20.26
CA LYS A 100 -3.43 7.36 -20.21
C LYS A 100 -2.30 8.33 -20.56
N TYR A 101 -1.10 8.09 -20.04
CA TYR A 101 0.07 8.90 -20.35
C TYR A 101 0.48 8.79 -21.82
N LEU A 102 0.47 7.57 -22.37
CA LEU A 102 0.80 7.34 -23.77
C LEU A 102 -0.18 8.04 -24.71
N ASN A 103 -1.49 7.94 -24.42
CA ASN A 103 -2.51 8.60 -25.21
C ASN A 103 -2.40 10.14 -25.17
N LEU A 104 -2.00 10.70 -24.03
CA LEU A 104 -1.74 12.13 -23.90
C LEU A 104 -0.57 12.56 -24.78
N LEU A 105 0.54 11.79 -24.77
CA LEU A 105 1.71 12.06 -25.61
C LEU A 105 1.38 11.95 -27.11
N GLU A 106 0.61 10.93 -27.50
CA GLU A 106 0.16 10.76 -28.88
C GLU A 106 -0.66 11.97 -29.34
N ARG A 107 -1.67 12.38 -28.56
CA ARG A 107 -2.50 13.57 -28.86
C ARG A 107 -1.67 14.84 -28.94
N TYR A 108 -0.67 15.00 -28.07
CA TYR A 108 0.22 16.15 -28.10
C TYR A 108 1.08 16.16 -29.37
N ASN A 109 1.66 15.02 -29.74
CA ASN A 109 2.42 14.89 -30.98
C ASN A 109 1.56 15.13 -32.24
N GLU A 110 0.31 14.67 -32.25
CA GLU A 110 -0.64 14.95 -33.34
C GLU A 110 -0.91 16.45 -33.50
N MET A 111 -1.06 17.19 -32.39
CA MET A 111 -1.25 18.64 -32.44
C MET A 111 -0.02 19.35 -33.00
N LEU A 112 1.19 18.98 -32.54
CA LEU A 112 2.44 19.54 -33.04
C LEU A 112 2.66 19.26 -34.53
N GLN A 113 2.33 18.05 -35.00
CA GLN A 113 2.43 17.69 -36.41
C GLN A 113 1.45 18.51 -37.27
N LYS A 114 0.22 18.76 -36.78
CA LYS A 114 -0.75 19.61 -37.48
C LYS A 114 -0.32 21.06 -37.58
N GLU A 115 0.33 21.60 -36.56
CA GLU A 115 0.91 22.96 -36.60
C GLU A 115 2.10 23.05 -37.58
N THR A 116 2.93 22.01 -37.64
CA THR A 116 4.12 21.99 -38.52
C THR A 116 3.77 21.79 -40.00
N THR A 117 2.62 21.16 -40.31
CA THR A 117 2.21 20.84 -41.69
C THR A 117 1.41 21.98 -42.38
N GLN A 118 1.10 23.08 -41.67
CA GLN A 118 0.37 24.23 -42.24
C GLN A 118 1.29 25.32 -42.84
N VAL A 119 2.54 24.99 -43.19
CA VAL A 119 3.47 25.90 -43.88
C VAL A 119 3.84 25.33 -45.26
#